data_AF-A0A2E8CWJ0-F1
#
_entry.id   AF-A0A2E8CWJ0-F1
#
_cell.length_a   1.000
_cell.length_b   1.000
_cell.length_c   1.000
_cell.angle_alpha   90.00
_cell.angle_beta   90.00
_cell.angle_gamma   90.00
#
_symmetry.space_group_name_H-M   'P 1'
#
loop_
_entity.id
_entity.type
_entity.pdbx_description
1 polymer ?
#
loop_
_entity_poly.entity_id
_entity_poly.type
_entity_poly.pdbx_seq_one_letter_code
_entity_poly.pdbx_strand_id
1 'polypeptide(L)'
;MLLRLIAILFLASSVALGQGAQGVLQKSKALKLTDSQQQQIRVVLSKTAKEYNELLSQGQGKPDLNRKLNALRQGAEKKALKFLTEEQRTTWDQLNRRSLPAPVENGATTSPPRDGSLIIPTIDELKSPPSRGAFGPSTTLARTVPHPVSGTGYLILTDHTDETALTALKQLAEARGGELMTLKSLGTLHKDARKVELVQEAIREVSPRFVAIAPMMESYRENMHLCLLRILSGLDKDPELDTFPGYLIASNPTKLAELIEQTIQFRPREVDEIRPVSMGAIEDSDGRRYRSYQKAKVMQKMFAEGGKESPAIIVTTKKSHTERDDYPELPAGEGNIEMSPTSERHTFESLSIPAELAIEESNMLFMFGHGTTNRICGIDIDAFAKTGFDDGIIFCGSCMSAAPYDADRVDLSSMRDDKRFAFQAMDNGAVAMLGHMGLCGGFPKVFPMAEQVLAGTSTGEAYQQLMNSIIGDKAIPDYYRGHDGPKGPANAYLYVLLGDPSLMPVKK
;
A
#
# COMPACT_ATOMS: atom_id res chain seq x y z
N MET A 1 -48.21 -11.45 28.19
CA MET A 1 -46.75 -11.49 28.48
C MET A 1 -46.10 -12.85 28.19
N LEU A 2 -46.78 -13.98 28.40
CA LEU A 2 -46.21 -15.32 28.20
C LEU A 2 -45.74 -15.63 26.75
N LEU A 3 -46.43 -15.14 25.71
CA LEU A 3 -46.02 -15.35 24.30
C LEU A 3 -44.78 -14.54 23.86
N ARG A 4 -44.50 -13.39 24.49
CA ARG A 4 -43.30 -12.58 24.16
C ARG A 4 -42.03 -13.14 24.79
N LEU A 5 -42.13 -13.81 25.94
CA LEU A 5 -40.98 -14.48 26.57
C LEU A 5 -40.53 -15.73 25.80
N ILE A 6 -41.47 -16.49 25.22
CA ILE A 6 -41.17 -17.69 24.41
C ILE A 6 -40.50 -17.31 23.08
N ALA A 7 -40.91 -16.21 22.44
CA ALA A 7 -40.29 -15.72 21.20
C ALA A 7 -38.86 -15.21 21.42
N ILE A 8 -38.60 -14.50 22.54
CA ILE A 8 -37.27 -13.96 22.85
C ILE A 8 -36.29 -15.07 23.25
N LEU A 9 -36.72 -16.12 23.97
CA LEU A 9 -35.87 -17.29 24.23
C LEU A 9 -35.58 -18.09 22.95
N PHE A 10 -36.51 -18.20 22.00
CA PHE A 10 -36.30 -18.88 20.71
C PHE A 10 -35.37 -18.10 19.76
N LEU A 11 -35.44 -16.77 19.75
CA LEU A 11 -34.55 -15.92 18.94
C LEU A 11 -33.12 -15.86 19.51
N ALA A 12 -32.97 -15.81 20.83
CA ALA A 12 -31.64 -15.81 21.45
C ALA A 12 -30.92 -17.17 21.34
N SER A 13 -31.68 -18.27 21.36
CA SER A 13 -31.11 -19.63 21.20
C SER A 13 -30.86 -20.04 19.74
N SER A 14 -31.53 -19.42 18.76
CA SER A 14 -31.28 -19.66 17.32
C SER A 14 -30.08 -18.88 16.78
N VAL A 15 -29.67 -17.77 17.39
CA VAL A 15 -28.42 -17.10 17.01
C VAL A 15 -27.18 -17.85 17.56
N ALA A 16 -27.32 -18.54 18.69
CA ALA A 16 -26.22 -19.25 19.35
C ALA A 16 -25.87 -20.64 18.75
N LEU A 17 -26.75 -21.22 17.93
CA LEU A 17 -26.60 -22.60 17.44
C LEU A 17 -25.80 -22.77 16.13
N GLY A 18 -25.42 -21.71 15.42
CA GLY A 18 -24.69 -21.82 14.14
C GLY A 18 -25.49 -22.58 13.05
N GLN A 19 -24.83 -22.95 11.94
CA GLN A 19 -25.48 -23.44 10.70
C GLN A 19 -26.13 -24.84 10.74
N GLY A 20 -26.29 -25.52 11.89
CA GLY A 20 -26.78 -26.91 11.99
C GLY A 20 -28.21 -27.18 11.47
N ALA A 21 -29.11 -27.74 12.30
CA ALA A 21 -30.52 -27.93 11.88
C ALA A 21 -31.22 -26.64 11.38
N GLN A 22 -30.68 -25.47 11.75
CA GLN A 22 -31.15 -24.15 11.36
C GLN A 22 -30.82 -23.79 9.93
N GLY A 23 -29.68 -24.27 9.40
CA GLY A 23 -29.31 -24.08 7.99
C GLY A 23 -30.32 -24.74 7.05
N VAL A 24 -30.91 -25.87 7.46
CA VAL A 24 -31.97 -26.55 6.70
C VAL A 24 -33.27 -25.72 6.69
N LEU A 25 -33.66 -25.11 7.81
CA LEU A 25 -34.84 -24.22 7.86
C LEU A 25 -34.64 -22.90 7.12
N GLN A 26 -33.45 -22.31 7.18
CA GLN A 26 -33.15 -21.06 6.47
C GLN A 26 -33.23 -21.25 4.95
N LYS A 27 -32.91 -22.45 4.46
CA LYS A 27 -33.07 -22.84 3.05
C LYS A 27 -34.45 -23.42 2.74
N SER A 28 -35.44 -23.28 3.64
CA SER A 28 -36.78 -23.87 3.48
C SER A 28 -37.47 -23.54 2.17
N LYS A 29 -37.30 -22.31 1.68
CA LYS A 29 -37.87 -21.86 0.39
C LYS A 29 -37.17 -22.52 -0.81
N ALA A 30 -35.85 -22.68 -0.76
CA ALA A 30 -35.07 -23.33 -1.83
C ALA A 30 -35.28 -24.85 -1.85
N LEU A 31 -35.41 -25.46 -0.67
CA LEU A 31 -35.69 -26.88 -0.49
C LEU A 31 -37.19 -27.22 -0.60
N LYS A 32 -38.06 -26.21 -0.79
CA LYS A 32 -39.52 -26.35 -0.82
C LYS A 32 -40.06 -27.20 0.35
N LEU A 33 -39.63 -26.91 1.57
CA LEU A 33 -40.03 -27.68 2.75
C LEU A 33 -41.51 -27.48 3.05
N THR A 34 -42.24 -28.58 3.25
CA THR A 34 -43.62 -28.54 3.74
C THR A 34 -43.69 -28.01 5.17
N ASP A 35 -44.84 -27.48 5.57
CA ASP A 35 -45.05 -26.99 6.93
C ASP A 35 -44.81 -28.09 7.99
N SER A 36 -45.14 -29.35 7.66
CA SER A 36 -44.87 -30.51 8.51
C SER A 36 -43.36 -30.76 8.69
N GLN A 37 -42.58 -30.71 7.60
CA GLN A 37 -41.12 -30.84 7.66
C GLN A 37 -40.48 -29.69 8.44
N GLN A 38 -40.95 -28.46 8.22
CA GLN A 38 -40.47 -27.29 8.96
C GLN A 38 -40.76 -27.43 10.46
N GLN A 39 -41.96 -27.90 10.84
CA GLN A 39 -42.32 -28.13 12.23
C GLN A 39 -41.44 -29.21 12.87
N GLN A 40 -41.15 -30.32 12.17
CA GLN A 40 -40.26 -31.38 12.64
C GLN A 40 -38.82 -30.89 12.83
N ILE A 41 -38.29 -30.08 11.91
CA ILE A 41 -36.95 -29.51 12.03
C ILE A 41 -36.89 -28.46 13.17
N ARG A 42 -37.96 -27.69 13.41
CA ARG A 42 -38.07 -26.79 14.58
C ARG A 42 -38.04 -27.55 15.90
N VAL A 43 -38.62 -28.74 15.97
CA VAL A 43 -38.54 -29.62 17.16
C VAL A 43 -37.09 -30.07 17.40
N VAL A 44 -36.35 -30.44 16.34
CA VAL A 44 -34.90 -30.76 16.45
C VAL A 44 -34.12 -29.56 16.99
N LEU A 45 -34.42 -28.35 16.48
CA LEU A 45 -33.77 -27.12 16.92
C LEU A 45 -34.06 -26.79 18.37
N SER A 46 -35.31 -26.87 18.80
CA SER A 46 -35.69 -26.61 20.19
C SER A 46 -34.99 -27.57 21.16
N LYS A 47 -34.89 -28.85 20.80
CA LYS A 47 -34.17 -29.85 21.61
C LYS A 47 -32.66 -29.57 21.63
N THR A 48 -32.08 -29.23 20.48
CA THR A 48 -30.65 -28.89 20.36
C THR A 48 -30.30 -27.62 21.14
N ALA A 49 -31.18 -26.61 21.13
CA ALA A 49 -31.03 -25.38 21.91
C ALA A 49 -30.99 -25.65 23.41
N LYS A 50 -31.86 -26.56 23.89
CA LYS A 50 -31.87 -26.96 25.30
C LYS A 50 -30.57 -27.67 25.69
N GLU A 51 -30.14 -28.66 24.89
CA GLU A 51 -28.87 -29.39 25.10
C GLU A 51 -27.65 -28.45 25.01
N TYR A 52 -27.68 -27.45 24.12
CA TYR A 52 -26.64 -26.44 23.96
C TYR A 52 -26.51 -25.54 25.21
N ASN A 53 -27.63 -25.08 25.76
CA ASN A 53 -27.65 -24.27 26.99
C ASN A 53 -27.23 -25.08 28.24
N GLU A 54 -27.59 -26.36 28.29
CA GLU A 54 -27.12 -27.28 29.35
C GLU A 54 -25.60 -27.50 29.25
N LEU A 55 -25.03 -27.67 28.05
CA LEU A 55 -23.58 -27.78 27.85
C LEU A 55 -22.83 -26.49 28.21
N LEU A 56 -23.39 -25.33 27.89
CA LEU A 56 -22.81 -24.03 28.25
C LEU A 56 -22.79 -23.81 29.77
N SER A 57 -23.88 -24.14 30.47
CA SER A 57 -23.97 -23.95 31.92
C SER A 57 -23.09 -24.90 32.72
N GLN A 58 -22.76 -26.08 32.17
CA GLN A 58 -21.89 -27.08 32.82
C GLN A 58 -20.40 -26.96 32.45
N GLY A 59 -20.05 -26.09 31.49
CA GLY A 59 -18.77 -26.17 30.78
C GLY A 59 -17.96 -24.87 30.64
N GLN A 60 -18.41 -23.72 31.15
CA GLN A 60 -17.64 -22.47 31.05
C GLN A 60 -16.20 -22.64 31.59
N GLY A 61 -15.21 -22.38 30.73
CA GLY A 61 -13.78 -22.51 31.05
C GLY A 61 -13.14 -23.87 30.74
N LYS A 62 -13.87 -24.85 30.18
CA LYS A 62 -13.29 -26.16 29.83
C LYS A 62 -12.82 -26.23 28.36
N PRO A 63 -11.58 -26.71 28.06
CA PRO A 63 -11.02 -26.77 26.71
C PRO A 63 -11.86 -27.58 25.70
N ASP A 64 -12.58 -28.59 26.17
CA ASP A 64 -13.40 -29.49 25.33
C ASP A 64 -14.81 -28.98 25.02
N LEU A 65 -15.21 -27.82 25.56
CA LEU A 65 -16.56 -27.30 25.37
C LEU A 65 -16.86 -27.05 23.89
N ASN A 66 -15.96 -26.40 23.16
CA ASN A 66 -16.16 -26.08 21.75
C ASN A 66 -16.29 -27.33 20.86
N ARG A 67 -15.55 -28.40 21.18
CA ARG A 67 -15.66 -29.70 20.49
C ARG A 67 -17.03 -30.33 20.70
N LYS A 68 -17.56 -30.31 21.94
CA LYS A 68 -18.89 -30.83 22.28
C LYS A 68 -20.02 -30.01 21.65
N LEU A 69 -19.89 -28.69 21.61
CA LEU A 69 -20.86 -27.81 20.95
C LEU A 69 -20.88 -28.03 19.44
N ASN A 70 -19.74 -28.24 18.79
CA ASN A 70 -19.68 -28.54 17.36
C ASN A 70 -20.24 -29.94 17.02
N ALA A 71 -19.94 -30.96 17.83
CA ALA A 71 -20.52 -32.29 17.67
C ALA A 71 -22.06 -32.28 17.83
N LEU A 72 -22.57 -31.50 18.78
CA LEU A 72 -24.01 -31.30 18.97
C LEU A 72 -24.65 -30.65 17.72
N ARG A 73 -24.00 -29.63 17.15
CA ARG A 73 -24.47 -28.94 15.93
C ARG A 73 -24.52 -29.86 14.71
N GLN A 74 -23.46 -30.64 14.47
CA GLN A 74 -23.40 -31.62 13.37
C GLN A 74 -24.43 -32.74 13.55
N GLY A 75 -24.63 -33.21 14.79
CA GLY A 75 -25.66 -34.20 15.12
C GLY A 75 -27.08 -33.67 14.87
N ALA A 76 -27.33 -32.40 15.15
CA ALA A 76 -28.62 -31.74 14.88
C ALA A 76 -28.88 -31.59 13.38
N GLU A 77 -27.89 -31.21 12.59
CA GLU A 77 -28.00 -31.14 11.12
C GLU A 77 -28.33 -32.51 10.52
N LYS A 78 -27.60 -33.57 10.92
CA LYS A 78 -27.87 -34.94 10.45
C LYS A 78 -29.29 -35.42 10.81
N LYS A 79 -29.83 -34.99 11.97
CA LYS A 79 -31.23 -35.26 12.36
C LYS A 79 -32.22 -34.45 11.53
N ALA A 80 -31.91 -33.20 11.20
CA ALA A 80 -32.75 -32.35 10.35
C ALA A 80 -32.83 -32.86 8.91
N LEU A 81 -31.70 -33.29 8.34
CA LEU A 81 -31.65 -33.84 6.99
C LEU A 81 -32.46 -35.13 6.84
N LYS A 82 -32.72 -35.88 7.92
CA LYS A 82 -33.58 -37.08 7.88
C LYS A 82 -35.02 -36.80 7.47
N PHE A 83 -35.50 -35.57 7.64
CA PHE A 83 -36.86 -35.17 7.27
C PHE A 83 -36.97 -34.72 5.80
N LEU A 84 -35.85 -34.62 5.09
CA LEU A 84 -35.83 -34.27 3.67
C LEU A 84 -36.06 -35.51 2.79
N THR A 85 -36.77 -35.32 1.68
CA THR A 85 -36.83 -36.31 0.59
C THR A 85 -35.47 -36.43 -0.11
N GLU A 86 -35.28 -37.47 -0.91
CA GLU A 86 -34.04 -37.70 -1.66
C GLU A 86 -33.71 -36.57 -2.64
N GLU A 87 -34.74 -36.02 -3.30
CA GLU A 87 -34.61 -34.84 -4.18
C GLU A 87 -34.21 -33.58 -3.39
N GLN A 88 -34.80 -33.38 -2.21
CA GLN A 88 -34.45 -32.27 -1.31
C GLN A 88 -33.04 -32.41 -0.74
N ARG A 89 -32.58 -33.64 -0.47
CA ARG A 89 -31.19 -33.89 -0.05
C ARG A 89 -30.21 -33.68 -1.18
N THR A 90 -30.57 -34.07 -2.40
CA THR A 90 -29.76 -33.81 -3.59
C THR A 90 -29.67 -32.31 -3.84
N THR A 91 -30.76 -31.56 -3.70
CA THR A 91 -30.77 -30.10 -3.77
C THR A 91 -29.96 -29.47 -2.64
N TRP A 92 -30.07 -30.01 -1.42
CA TRP A 92 -29.24 -29.60 -0.29
C TRP A 92 -27.75 -29.82 -0.56
N ASP A 93 -27.38 -30.99 -1.08
CA ASP A 93 -26.00 -31.35 -1.42
C ASP A 93 -25.50 -30.54 -2.63
N GLN A 94 -26.34 -30.18 -3.61
CA GLN A 94 -26.00 -29.31 -4.74
C GLN A 94 -25.83 -27.84 -4.33
N LEU A 95 -26.67 -27.35 -3.42
CA LEU A 95 -26.51 -26.05 -2.80
C LEU A 95 -25.21 -25.99 -1.96
N ASN A 96 -24.69 -27.16 -1.55
CA ASN A 96 -23.50 -27.30 -0.71
C ASN A 96 -22.27 -27.94 -1.40
N ARG A 97 -22.38 -28.41 -2.66
CA ARG A 97 -21.29 -28.99 -3.49
C ARG A 97 -21.26 -28.29 -4.84
N ARG A 98 -20.19 -27.55 -5.12
CA ARG A 98 -19.74 -27.28 -6.49
C ARG A 98 -18.25 -27.55 -6.62
N SER A 99 -17.91 -28.53 -7.46
CA SER A 99 -16.58 -28.76 -8.02
C SER A 99 -16.72 -29.16 -9.50
N LEU A 100 -16.13 -28.33 -10.38
CA LEU A 100 -15.42 -28.51 -11.67
C LEU A 100 -15.89 -29.53 -12.75
N PRO A 101 -15.78 -29.19 -14.05
CA PRO A 101 -15.46 -30.12 -15.14
C PRO A 101 -13.94 -30.14 -15.48
N ALA A 102 -13.50 -31.24 -16.10
CA ALA A 102 -12.09 -31.65 -16.30
C ALA A 102 -11.48 -31.17 -17.66
N PRO A 103 -10.20 -31.51 -17.95
CA PRO A 103 -9.08 -30.59 -18.08
C PRO A 103 -8.83 -30.12 -19.53
N VAL A 104 -8.43 -28.86 -19.70
CA VAL A 104 -7.79 -28.36 -20.92
C VAL A 104 -6.33 -28.06 -20.61
N GLU A 105 -5.46 -28.51 -21.51
CA GLU A 105 -4.01 -28.39 -21.44
C GLU A 105 -3.55 -26.97 -21.12
N ASN A 106 -2.63 -26.89 -20.16
CA ASN A 106 -1.73 -25.78 -19.85
C ASN A 106 -2.35 -24.37 -19.92
N GLY A 107 -3.08 -23.98 -18.87
CA GLY A 107 -3.48 -22.60 -18.66
C GLY A 107 -3.87 -22.38 -17.22
N ALA A 108 -3.18 -21.45 -16.54
CA ALA A 108 -3.60 -20.96 -15.24
C ALA A 108 -5.02 -20.37 -15.35
N THR A 109 -6.04 -21.12 -14.94
CA THR A 109 -7.43 -20.66 -14.95
C THR A 109 -7.76 -20.04 -13.60
N THR A 110 -7.83 -18.70 -13.59
CA THR A 110 -8.46 -17.88 -12.57
C THR A 110 -9.91 -18.33 -12.37
N SER A 111 -10.32 -18.56 -11.11
CA SER A 111 -11.72 -18.82 -10.79
C SER A 111 -12.56 -17.57 -11.09
N PRO A 112 -13.79 -17.68 -11.65
CA PRO A 112 -14.66 -16.52 -11.80
C PRO A 112 -15.16 -16.06 -10.42
N PRO A 113 -15.31 -14.75 -10.19
CA PRO A 113 -15.68 -14.24 -8.88
C PRO A 113 -17.13 -14.62 -8.51
N ARG A 114 -17.39 -14.95 -7.24
CA ARG A 114 -18.76 -15.11 -6.71
C ARG A 114 -19.50 -13.76 -6.77
N ASP A 115 -20.81 -13.78 -7.03
CA ASP A 115 -21.69 -12.60 -6.93
C ASP A 115 -21.54 -11.98 -5.53
N GLY A 116 -20.94 -10.78 -5.46
CA GLY A 116 -20.56 -10.09 -4.21
C GLY A 116 -19.06 -9.99 -3.90
N SER A 117 -18.16 -10.58 -4.68
CA SER A 117 -16.71 -10.41 -4.50
C SER A 117 -16.27 -8.98 -4.84
N LEU A 118 -15.33 -8.44 -4.07
CA LEU A 118 -14.71 -7.16 -4.37
C LEU A 118 -13.98 -7.21 -5.72
N ILE A 119 -14.37 -6.37 -6.68
CA ILE A 119 -13.76 -6.32 -8.01
C ILE A 119 -12.31 -5.85 -7.89
N ILE A 120 -11.37 -6.67 -8.39
CA ILE A 120 -9.97 -6.30 -8.58
C ILE A 120 -9.77 -6.02 -10.07
N PRO A 121 -9.70 -4.74 -10.49
CA PRO A 121 -9.49 -4.40 -11.89
C PRO A 121 -8.08 -4.80 -12.35
N THR A 122 -7.92 -4.97 -13.65
CA THR A 122 -6.62 -4.98 -14.35
C THR A 122 -6.07 -3.56 -14.46
N ILE A 123 -4.78 -3.43 -14.79
CA ILE A 123 -4.16 -2.13 -15.09
C ILE A 123 -4.84 -1.46 -16.29
N ASP A 124 -5.18 -2.23 -17.32
CA ASP A 124 -5.80 -1.68 -18.53
C ASP A 124 -7.21 -1.14 -18.26
N GLU A 125 -7.99 -1.82 -17.41
CA GLU A 125 -9.28 -1.31 -16.93
C GLU A 125 -9.12 -0.01 -16.13
N LEU A 126 -8.03 0.16 -15.37
CA LEU A 126 -7.74 1.40 -14.65
C LEU A 126 -7.28 2.55 -15.57
N LYS A 127 -6.61 2.24 -16.68
CA LYS A 127 -6.22 3.21 -17.72
C LYS A 127 -7.44 3.72 -18.50
N SER A 128 -8.41 2.85 -18.75
CA SER A 128 -9.61 3.13 -19.53
C SER A 128 -10.90 2.80 -18.75
N PRO A 129 -11.17 3.48 -17.62
CA PRO A 129 -12.30 3.11 -16.77
C PRO A 129 -13.63 3.45 -17.47
N PRO A 130 -14.65 2.58 -17.37
CA PRO A 130 -15.93 2.78 -18.05
C PRO A 130 -16.68 4.03 -17.55
N SER A 131 -16.37 4.52 -16.35
CA SER A 131 -16.84 5.80 -15.84
C SER A 131 -15.87 6.38 -14.80
N ARG A 132 -15.92 7.70 -14.58
CA ARG A 132 -15.17 8.37 -13.50
C ARG A 132 -15.64 7.84 -12.14
N GLY A 133 -14.87 6.94 -11.54
CA GLY A 133 -15.16 6.33 -10.24
C GLY A 133 -15.68 4.88 -10.29
N ALA A 134 -15.66 4.23 -11.47
CA ALA A 134 -16.12 2.85 -11.65
C ALA A 134 -15.46 1.84 -10.69
N PHE A 135 -14.22 2.08 -10.27
CA PHE A 135 -13.45 1.17 -9.42
C PHE A 135 -13.24 1.72 -7.99
N GLY A 136 -14.20 2.52 -7.52
CA GLY A 136 -13.94 3.49 -6.45
C GLY A 136 -13.07 4.62 -7.01
N PRO A 137 -12.83 5.73 -6.29
CA PRO A 137 -12.03 6.86 -6.76
C PRO A 137 -10.54 6.55 -6.73
N SER A 138 -10.12 5.38 -7.23
CA SER A 138 -8.97 5.37 -8.13
C SER A 138 -9.30 6.34 -9.25
N THR A 139 -8.88 7.59 -9.06
CA THR A 139 -8.89 8.61 -10.10
C THR A 139 -8.19 8.06 -11.34
N THR A 140 -8.44 8.65 -12.50
CA THR A 140 -7.62 8.42 -13.70
C THR A 140 -6.14 8.46 -13.32
N LEU A 141 -5.39 7.44 -13.73
CA LEU A 141 -3.94 7.38 -13.54
C LEU A 141 -3.31 8.65 -14.12
N ALA A 142 -2.25 9.15 -13.47
CA ALA A 142 -1.46 10.21 -14.07
C ALA A 142 -1.01 9.78 -15.47
N ARG A 143 -1.19 10.66 -16.44
CA ARG A 143 -0.72 10.45 -17.80
C ARG A 143 0.71 10.98 -17.87
N THR A 144 1.66 10.08 -17.72
CA THR A 144 3.08 10.38 -17.95
C THR A 144 3.34 10.38 -19.44
N VAL A 145 4.08 11.37 -19.91
CA VAL A 145 4.55 11.45 -21.29
C VAL A 145 6.07 11.64 -21.24
N PRO A 146 6.83 11.04 -22.16
CA PRO A 146 8.25 11.35 -22.29
C PRO A 146 8.43 12.84 -22.50
N HIS A 147 9.31 13.45 -21.73
CA HIS A 147 9.70 14.85 -21.86
C HIS A 147 11.22 14.94 -21.97
N PRO A 148 11.76 15.48 -23.08
CA PRO A 148 13.20 15.58 -23.27
C PRO A 148 13.80 16.64 -22.36
N VAL A 149 14.99 16.35 -21.83
CA VAL A 149 15.78 17.33 -21.07
C VAL A 149 16.93 17.85 -21.92
N SER A 150 17.26 19.12 -21.77
CA SER A 150 18.25 19.81 -22.60
C SER A 150 19.70 19.41 -22.27
N GLY A 151 19.94 19.01 -21.03
CA GLY A 151 21.27 18.71 -20.51
C GLY A 151 21.74 17.27 -20.75
N THR A 152 23.04 17.05 -20.53
CA THR A 152 23.68 15.72 -20.63
C THR A 152 24.48 15.31 -19.39
N GLY A 153 24.84 16.27 -18.53
CA GLY A 153 25.70 16.03 -17.37
C GLY A 153 24.98 15.49 -16.13
N TYR A 154 25.72 15.39 -15.04
CA TYR A 154 25.21 15.04 -13.71
C TYR A 154 25.63 16.13 -12.72
N LEU A 155 24.69 16.66 -11.95
CA LEU A 155 24.95 17.72 -10.97
C LEU A 155 24.43 17.30 -9.60
N ILE A 156 25.26 17.47 -8.56
CA ILE A 156 24.86 17.35 -7.17
C ILE A 156 24.71 18.74 -6.57
N LEU A 157 23.52 19.06 -6.07
CA LEU A 157 23.25 20.25 -5.26
C LEU A 157 23.28 19.86 -3.78
N THR A 158 24.09 20.52 -2.96
CA THR A 158 24.16 20.22 -1.54
C THR A 158 24.36 21.46 -0.67
N ASP A 159 23.91 21.41 0.58
CA ASP A 159 24.32 22.33 1.64
C ASP A 159 24.98 21.61 2.82
N HIS A 160 25.41 20.36 2.63
CA HIS A 160 26.19 19.64 3.64
C HIS A 160 27.51 20.35 3.97
N THR A 161 27.83 20.36 5.25
CA THR A 161 29.12 20.84 5.80
C THR A 161 29.93 19.72 6.43
N ASP A 162 29.33 18.55 6.63
CA ASP A 162 29.98 17.37 7.18
C ASP A 162 30.96 16.75 6.16
N GLU A 163 32.18 16.45 6.61
CA GLU A 163 33.25 15.95 5.74
C GLU A 163 32.97 14.54 5.21
N THR A 164 32.30 13.69 5.99
CA THR A 164 31.92 12.32 5.58
C THR A 164 30.92 12.38 4.42
N ALA A 165 29.86 13.19 4.59
CA ALA A 165 28.86 13.41 3.54
C ALA A 165 29.50 14.02 2.29
N LEU A 166 30.30 15.09 2.44
CA LEU A 166 30.92 15.77 1.31
C LEU A 166 31.90 14.88 0.55
N THR A 167 32.65 14.02 1.25
CA THR A 167 33.56 13.06 0.62
C THR A 167 32.79 12.06 -0.23
N ALA A 168 31.73 11.47 0.33
CA ALA A 168 30.89 10.53 -0.41
C ALA A 168 30.20 11.20 -1.62
N LEU A 169 29.67 12.41 -1.46
CA LEU A 169 29.05 13.14 -2.58
C LEU A 169 30.05 13.45 -3.70
N LYS A 170 31.30 13.78 -3.38
CA LYS A 170 32.36 13.93 -4.39
C LYS A 170 32.66 12.63 -5.12
N GLN A 171 32.71 11.51 -4.39
CA GLN A 171 32.89 10.19 -5.00
C GLN A 171 31.75 9.84 -5.95
N LEU A 172 30.50 10.17 -5.58
CA LEU A 172 29.36 9.98 -6.48
C LEU A 172 29.46 10.85 -7.73
N ALA A 173 29.77 12.15 -7.56
CA ALA A 173 29.96 13.06 -8.69
C ALA A 173 31.04 12.51 -9.64
N GLU A 174 32.20 12.08 -9.13
CA GLU A 174 33.27 11.47 -9.93
C GLU A 174 32.79 10.19 -10.64
N ALA A 175 32.12 9.29 -9.92
CA ALA A 175 31.59 8.04 -10.48
C ALA A 175 30.54 8.26 -11.58
N ARG A 176 29.83 9.40 -11.57
CA ARG A 176 28.85 9.79 -12.58
C ARG A 176 29.41 10.76 -13.63
N GLY A 177 30.69 11.15 -13.54
CA GLY A 177 31.30 12.16 -14.41
C GLY A 177 30.64 13.54 -14.28
N GLY A 178 30.17 13.88 -13.08
CA GLY A 178 29.39 15.06 -12.76
C GLY A 178 30.10 16.07 -11.87
N GLU A 179 29.35 17.10 -11.47
CA GLU A 179 29.84 18.20 -10.65
C GLU A 179 29.13 18.25 -9.29
N LEU A 180 29.82 18.79 -8.28
CA LEU A 180 29.26 19.06 -6.96
C LEU A 180 29.19 20.58 -6.73
N MET A 181 27.98 21.09 -6.57
CA MET A 181 27.71 22.49 -6.26
C MET A 181 27.25 22.62 -4.81
N THR A 182 28.10 23.23 -3.98
CA THR A 182 27.78 23.52 -2.58
C THR A 182 27.13 24.89 -2.44
N LEU A 183 25.95 24.93 -1.82
CA LEU A 183 25.19 26.12 -1.50
C LEU A 183 25.26 26.38 0.01
N LYS A 184 25.05 27.63 0.42
CA LYS A 184 25.06 28.00 1.84
C LYS A 184 23.92 27.34 2.63
N SER A 185 22.75 27.20 2.01
CA SER A 185 21.57 26.56 2.59
C SER A 185 20.53 26.32 1.52
N LEU A 186 20.12 25.07 1.35
CA LEU A 186 18.99 24.68 0.51
C LEU A 186 17.68 25.06 1.19
N GLY A 187 17.58 24.85 2.52
CA GLY A 187 16.37 25.11 3.30
C GLY A 187 15.89 26.57 3.31
N THR A 188 16.77 27.53 3.05
CA THR A 188 16.42 28.96 3.06
C THR A 188 16.43 29.62 1.69
N LEU A 189 16.71 28.87 0.61
CA LEU A 189 16.81 29.40 -0.75
C LEU A 189 15.51 30.08 -1.21
N HIS A 190 14.37 29.55 -0.80
CA HIS A 190 13.03 30.09 -1.12
C HIS A 190 12.79 31.52 -0.62
N LYS A 191 13.62 32.02 0.32
CA LYS A 191 13.46 33.35 0.93
C LYS A 191 14.07 34.48 0.12
N ASP A 192 14.84 34.17 -0.93
CA ASP A 192 15.62 35.16 -1.68
C ASP A 192 15.54 34.89 -3.19
N ALA A 193 14.68 35.65 -3.88
CA ALA A 193 14.45 35.51 -5.32
C ALA A 193 15.73 35.69 -6.15
N ARG A 194 16.64 36.58 -5.73
CA ARG A 194 17.90 36.79 -6.44
C ARG A 194 18.82 35.57 -6.32
N LYS A 195 18.83 34.90 -5.16
CA LYS A 195 19.58 33.64 -5.02
C LYS A 195 19.00 32.52 -5.87
N VAL A 196 17.68 32.45 -5.98
CA VAL A 196 17.00 31.50 -6.87
C VAL A 196 17.45 31.70 -8.32
N GLU A 197 17.43 32.94 -8.80
CA GLU A 197 17.89 33.29 -10.17
C GLU A 197 19.36 32.92 -10.39
N LEU A 198 20.25 33.26 -9.46
CA LEU A 198 21.68 32.91 -9.55
C LEU A 198 21.92 31.39 -9.57
N VAL A 199 21.16 30.63 -8.79
CA VAL A 199 21.24 29.16 -8.80
C VAL A 199 20.73 28.61 -10.13
N GLN A 200 19.64 29.16 -10.70
CA GLN A 200 19.18 28.76 -12.02
C GLN A 200 20.21 29.05 -13.11
N GLU A 201 20.85 30.22 -13.09
CA GLU A 201 21.93 30.56 -14.02
C GLU A 201 23.09 29.56 -13.91
N ALA A 202 23.56 29.28 -12.69
CA ALA A 202 24.65 28.33 -12.46
C ALA A 202 24.29 26.90 -12.92
N ILE A 203 23.04 26.45 -12.71
CA ILE A 203 22.58 25.15 -13.20
C ILE A 203 22.55 25.11 -14.73
N ARG A 204 22.10 26.19 -15.39
CA ARG A 204 22.12 26.27 -16.87
C ARG A 204 23.54 26.19 -17.44
N GLU A 205 24.52 26.79 -16.76
CA GLU A 205 25.93 26.72 -17.17
C GLU A 205 26.47 25.28 -17.14
N VAL A 206 26.08 24.49 -16.13
CA VAL A 206 26.44 23.07 -16.03
C VAL A 206 25.68 22.20 -17.04
N SER A 207 24.48 22.60 -17.45
CA SER A 207 23.60 21.86 -18.37
C SER A 207 23.42 20.38 -17.99
N PRO A 208 22.97 20.09 -16.74
CA PRO A 208 22.84 18.72 -16.28
C PRO A 208 21.62 18.02 -16.90
N ARG A 209 21.76 16.73 -17.19
CA ARG A 209 20.64 15.81 -17.41
C ARG A 209 20.02 15.39 -16.08
N PHE A 210 20.87 15.06 -15.11
CA PHE A 210 20.47 14.58 -13.78
C PHE A 210 20.84 15.58 -12.70
N VAL A 211 19.92 15.83 -11.78
CA VAL A 211 20.17 16.70 -10.61
C VAL A 211 19.89 15.94 -9.33
N ALA A 212 20.95 15.49 -8.66
CA ALA A 212 20.85 14.89 -7.34
C ALA A 212 20.89 15.98 -6.27
N ILE A 213 19.92 15.99 -5.37
CA ILE A 213 19.80 16.98 -4.30
C ILE A 213 20.14 16.28 -2.99
N ALA A 214 21.22 16.71 -2.34
CA ALA A 214 21.69 16.15 -1.08
C ALA A 214 21.61 17.22 0.02
N PRO A 215 20.43 17.42 0.65
CA PRO A 215 20.27 18.42 1.68
C PRO A 215 20.70 17.89 3.05
N MET A 216 21.17 18.78 3.92
CA MET A 216 21.17 18.51 5.35
C MET A 216 19.75 18.22 5.84
N MET A 217 19.62 17.43 6.90
CA MET A 217 18.31 17.02 7.42
C MET A 217 17.45 18.21 7.82
N GLU A 218 18.05 19.28 8.35
CA GLU A 218 17.37 20.51 8.75
C GLU A 218 16.83 21.31 7.56
N SER A 219 17.46 21.15 6.40
CA SER A 219 17.08 21.79 5.14
C SER A 219 15.99 21.01 4.39
N TYR A 220 15.89 19.70 4.59
CA TYR A 220 14.87 18.85 3.99
C TYR A 220 13.47 19.21 4.54
N ARG A 221 12.76 20.06 3.79
CA ARG A 221 11.42 20.56 4.12
C ARG A 221 10.58 20.81 2.87
N GLU A 222 9.28 21.01 3.03
CA GLU A 222 8.39 21.25 1.89
C GLU A 222 8.76 22.51 1.09
N ASN A 223 9.14 23.62 1.73
CA ASN A 223 9.52 24.85 1.01
C ASN A 223 10.84 24.71 0.26
N MET A 224 11.78 23.90 0.78
CA MET A 224 13.00 23.56 0.03
C MET A 224 12.63 22.80 -1.24
N HIS A 225 11.78 21.78 -1.12
CA HIS A 225 11.34 20.97 -2.25
C HIS A 225 10.61 21.79 -3.32
N LEU A 226 9.62 22.60 -2.93
CA LEU A 226 8.88 23.47 -3.86
C LEU A 226 9.80 24.46 -4.58
N CYS A 227 10.75 25.06 -3.84
CA CYS A 227 11.72 25.98 -4.42
C CYS A 227 12.61 25.31 -5.46
N LEU A 228 13.08 24.09 -5.18
CA LEU A 228 13.89 23.32 -6.11
C LEU A 228 13.11 22.91 -7.36
N LEU A 229 11.85 22.48 -7.21
CA LEU A 229 11.02 22.22 -8.38
C LEU A 229 10.88 23.46 -9.26
N ARG A 230 10.66 24.65 -8.68
CA ARG A 230 10.59 25.92 -9.42
C ARG A 230 11.91 26.30 -10.08
N ILE A 231 13.04 26.04 -9.42
CA ILE A 231 14.37 26.27 -9.99
C ILE A 231 14.52 25.42 -11.26
N LEU A 232 14.25 24.12 -11.14
CA LEU A 232 14.43 23.14 -12.22
C LEU A 232 13.40 23.30 -13.35
N SER A 233 12.17 23.71 -13.04
CA SER A 233 11.12 24.00 -14.03
C SER A 233 11.27 25.37 -14.69
N GLY A 234 12.25 26.17 -14.27
CA GLY A 234 12.52 27.50 -14.82
C GLY A 234 13.85 27.56 -15.55
N LEU A 235 14.46 26.40 -15.86
CA LEU A 235 15.73 26.36 -16.59
C LEU A 235 15.56 26.75 -18.07
N ASP A 236 14.37 26.59 -18.64
CA ASP A 236 14.04 27.08 -19.97
C ASP A 236 12.66 27.80 -19.97
N LYS A 237 11.98 27.84 -21.13
CA LYS A 237 10.66 28.47 -21.27
C LYS A 237 9.51 27.49 -21.04
N ASP A 238 9.79 26.20 -21.04
CA ASP A 238 8.81 25.16 -20.77
C ASP A 238 8.57 25.11 -19.25
N PRO A 239 7.31 25.19 -18.76
CA PRO A 239 7.04 25.08 -17.33
C PRO A 239 7.29 23.68 -16.75
N GLU A 240 7.60 22.68 -17.59
CA GLU A 240 7.98 21.34 -17.17
C GLU A 240 9.43 21.25 -16.64
N LEU A 241 9.77 20.18 -15.93
CA LEU A 241 11.12 19.97 -15.42
C LEU A 241 12.08 19.61 -16.57
N ASP A 242 13.06 20.48 -16.84
CA ASP A 242 14.11 20.27 -17.86
C ASP A 242 15.33 19.49 -17.33
N THR A 243 15.15 18.72 -16.25
CA THR A 243 16.17 17.82 -15.68
C THR A 243 15.50 16.61 -15.04
N PHE A 244 16.28 15.58 -14.70
CA PHE A 244 15.85 14.40 -13.95
C PHE A 244 16.30 14.50 -12.48
N PRO A 245 15.42 14.94 -11.55
CA PRO A 245 15.79 15.14 -10.16
C PRO A 245 15.62 13.91 -9.27
N GLY A 246 16.39 13.85 -8.18
CA GLY A 246 16.29 12.86 -7.10
C GLY A 246 16.95 13.36 -5.82
N TYR A 247 16.58 12.83 -4.66
CA TYR A 247 17.05 13.29 -3.35
C TYR A 247 17.94 12.25 -2.67
N LEU A 248 19.21 12.57 -2.47
CA LEU A 248 20.16 11.75 -1.71
C LEU A 248 20.06 12.14 -0.22
N ILE A 249 19.26 11.40 0.54
CA ILE A 249 19.04 11.67 1.96
C ILE A 249 18.99 10.36 2.76
N ALA A 250 19.59 10.40 3.94
CA ALA A 250 19.61 9.35 4.93
C ALA A 250 19.53 9.99 6.33
N SER A 251 19.40 9.22 7.41
CA SER A 251 19.22 9.82 8.75
C SER A 251 20.42 10.64 9.24
N ASN A 252 21.62 10.35 8.73
CA ASN A 252 22.86 11.01 9.14
C ASN A 252 23.97 10.87 8.05
N PRO A 253 25.09 11.61 8.17
CA PRO A 253 26.16 11.59 7.17
C PRO A 253 26.78 10.21 6.89
N THR A 254 26.93 9.35 7.91
CA THR A 254 27.47 7.98 7.72
C THR A 254 26.50 7.16 6.87
N LYS A 255 25.21 7.21 7.20
CA LYS A 255 24.17 6.52 6.42
C LYS A 255 24.04 7.05 4.99
N LEU A 256 24.26 8.36 4.80
CA LEU A 256 24.31 8.94 3.45
C LEU A 256 25.52 8.39 2.65
N ALA A 257 26.68 8.26 3.30
CA ALA A 257 27.86 7.66 2.65
C ALA A 257 27.63 6.19 2.26
N GLU A 258 27.00 5.41 3.15
CA GLU A 258 26.59 4.02 2.86
C GLU A 258 25.64 3.96 1.64
N LEU A 259 24.60 4.80 1.60
CA LEU A 259 23.67 4.89 0.47
C LEU A 259 24.39 5.24 -0.85
N ILE A 260 25.37 6.14 -0.79
CA ILE A 260 26.14 6.56 -1.96
C ILE A 260 27.02 5.42 -2.47
N GLU A 261 27.73 4.72 -1.57
CA GLU A 261 28.53 3.56 -1.95
C GLU A 261 27.66 2.49 -2.62
N GLN A 262 26.52 2.17 -2.01
CA GLN A 262 25.55 1.23 -2.56
C GLN A 262 25.06 1.66 -3.95
N THR A 263 24.74 2.94 -4.12
CA THR A 263 24.33 3.53 -5.39
C THR A 263 25.38 3.41 -6.49
N ILE A 264 26.67 3.61 -6.16
CA ILE A 264 27.78 3.48 -7.11
C ILE A 264 27.95 2.02 -7.54
N GLN A 265 27.78 1.10 -6.59
CA GLN A 265 27.93 -0.34 -6.81
C GLN A 265 26.67 -1.00 -7.40
N PHE A 266 25.54 -0.28 -7.42
CA PHE A 266 24.25 -0.81 -7.82
C PHE A 266 24.29 -1.41 -9.22
N ARG A 267 23.72 -2.61 -9.35
CA ARG A 267 23.61 -3.32 -10.61
C ARG A 267 22.15 -3.39 -11.04
N PRO A 268 21.82 -2.83 -12.22
CA PRO A 268 20.49 -2.98 -12.77
C PRO A 268 20.14 -4.46 -13.01
N ARG A 269 18.90 -4.80 -12.68
CA ARG A 269 18.36 -6.16 -12.71
C ARG A 269 17.65 -6.45 -14.02
N GLU A 270 17.69 -7.68 -14.47
CA GLU A 270 16.82 -8.12 -15.55
C GLU A 270 15.36 -8.14 -15.09
N VAL A 271 14.42 -8.03 -16.02
CA VAL A 271 12.98 -8.01 -15.70
C VAL A 271 12.59 -9.26 -14.93
N ASP A 272 13.12 -10.43 -15.27
CA ASP A 272 12.83 -11.72 -14.62
C ASP A 272 13.39 -11.83 -13.19
N GLU A 273 14.45 -11.07 -12.84
CA GLU A 273 15.02 -10.99 -11.49
C GLU A 273 14.20 -10.14 -10.50
N ILE A 274 13.19 -9.41 -10.97
CA ILE A 274 12.29 -8.63 -10.10
C ILE A 274 11.48 -9.57 -9.20
N ARG A 275 11.54 -9.32 -7.89
CA ARG A 275 10.81 -10.00 -6.81
C ARG A 275 9.87 -8.99 -6.13
N PRO A 276 8.64 -8.83 -6.65
CA PRO A 276 7.74 -7.77 -6.23
C PRO A 276 6.88 -8.20 -5.04
N VAL A 277 6.79 -7.35 -4.02
CA VAL A 277 5.83 -7.49 -2.91
C VAL A 277 4.89 -6.31 -2.88
N SER A 278 3.63 -6.57 -2.59
CA SER A 278 2.62 -5.53 -2.39
C SER A 278 2.05 -5.56 -0.97
N MET A 279 1.73 -4.40 -0.42
CA MET A 279 1.12 -4.24 0.89
C MET A 279 -0.12 -3.34 0.77
N GLY A 280 -1.23 -3.80 1.34
CA GLY A 280 -2.52 -3.10 1.28
C GLY A 280 -3.26 -3.14 2.62
N ALA A 281 -3.67 -1.99 3.12
CA ALA A 281 -4.45 -1.91 4.36
C ALA A 281 -5.98 -2.03 4.15
N ILE A 282 -6.68 -2.57 5.15
CA ILE A 282 -8.15 -2.53 5.30
C ILE A 282 -8.48 -1.74 6.57
N GLU A 283 -8.80 -0.46 6.42
CA GLU A 283 -8.66 0.50 7.54
C GLU A 283 -9.78 1.56 7.68
N ASP A 284 -10.41 2.00 6.59
CA ASP A 284 -11.53 2.96 6.68
C ASP A 284 -12.80 2.33 7.26
N SER A 285 -13.62 3.12 7.95
CA SER A 285 -14.91 2.63 8.48
C SER A 285 -16.05 2.66 7.46
N ASP A 286 -15.85 3.23 6.27
CA ASP A 286 -16.87 3.45 5.25
C ASP A 286 -16.60 2.59 3.98
N GLY A 287 -17.27 2.87 2.86
CA GLY A 287 -17.11 2.10 1.62
C GLY A 287 -15.70 2.15 1.01
N ARG A 288 -14.77 2.93 1.58
CA ARG A 288 -13.41 3.12 1.09
C ARG A 288 -12.42 2.10 1.65
N ARG A 289 -12.84 1.32 2.65
CA ARG A 289 -12.00 0.43 3.44
C ARG A 289 -11.13 -0.53 2.65
N TYR A 290 -11.63 -1.00 1.50
CA TYR A 290 -10.93 -1.98 0.68
C TYR A 290 -10.07 -1.36 -0.41
N ARG A 291 -9.96 -0.03 -0.53
CA ARG A 291 -9.23 0.60 -1.64
C ARG A 291 -7.74 0.28 -1.63
N SER A 292 -7.13 0.28 -0.46
CA SER A 292 -5.70 0.01 -0.29
C SER A 292 -5.41 -1.48 -0.52
N TYR A 293 -6.27 -2.36 0.01
CA TYR A 293 -6.33 -3.77 -0.37
C TYR A 293 -6.43 -3.99 -1.89
N GLN A 294 -7.37 -3.33 -2.58
CA GLN A 294 -7.54 -3.48 -4.04
C GLN A 294 -6.28 -3.11 -4.80
N LYS A 295 -5.61 -2.02 -4.41
CA LYS A 295 -4.36 -1.58 -5.06
C LYS A 295 -3.25 -2.61 -4.91
N ALA A 296 -3.10 -3.22 -3.74
CA ALA A 296 -2.13 -4.30 -3.55
C ALA A 296 -2.46 -5.50 -4.44
N LYS A 297 -3.74 -5.90 -4.48
CA LYS A 297 -4.20 -7.01 -5.33
C LYS A 297 -4.09 -6.72 -6.83
N VAL A 298 -4.23 -5.46 -7.26
CA VAL A 298 -3.95 -5.03 -8.64
C VAL A 298 -2.48 -5.26 -8.98
N MET A 299 -1.56 -4.85 -8.10
CA MET A 299 -0.12 -5.09 -8.32
C MET A 299 0.20 -6.58 -8.37
N GLN A 300 -0.32 -7.35 -7.41
CA GLN A 300 -0.14 -8.81 -7.39
C GLN A 300 -0.64 -9.45 -8.69
N LYS A 301 -1.85 -9.08 -9.14
CA LYS A 301 -2.44 -9.59 -10.39
C LYS A 301 -1.57 -9.24 -11.60
N MET A 302 -1.11 -8.00 -11.71
CA MET A 302 -0.24 -7.55 -12.80
C MET A 302 1.04 -8.38 -12.91
N PHE A 303 1.72 -8.64 -11.78
CA PHE A 303 2.94 -9.46 -11.80
C PHE A 303 2.65 -10.95 -12.06
N ALA A 304 1.55 -11.47 -11.53
CA ALA A 304 1.12 -12.85 -11.81
C ALA A 304 0.79 -13.07 -13.29
N GLU A 305 0.17 -12.09 -13.97
CA GLU A 305 -0.06 -12.11 -15.42
C GLU A 305 1.26 -12.15 -16.21
N GLY A 306 2.32 -11.56 -15.67
CA GLY A 306 3.69 -11.65 -16.17
C GLY A 306 4.47 -12.91 -15.74
N GLY A 307 3.81 -13.88 -15.09
CA GLY A 307 4.43 -15.12 -14.63
C GLY A 307 5.32 -14.99 -13.40
N LYS A 308 5.22 -13.89 -12.64
CA LYS A 308 5.99 -13.65 -11.42
C LYS A 308 5.17 -13.90 -10.17
N GLU A 309 5.78 -14.59 -9.20
CA GLU A 309 5.24 -14.63 -7.85
C GLU A 309 5.28 -13.24 -7.23
N SER A 310 4.18 -12.81 -6.63
CA SER A 310 4.08 -11.53 -5.93
C SER A 310 3.26 -11.68 -4.66
N PRO A 311 3.90 -11.80 -3.49
CA PRO A 311 3.18 -11.80 -2.22
C PRO A 311 2.40 -10.50 -1.99
N ALA A 312 1.20 -10.63 -1.41
CA ALA A 312 0.34 -9.52 -1.01
C ALA A 312 0.13 -9.54 0.50
N ILE A 313 0.75 -8.59 1.20
CA ILE A 313 0.59 -8.39 2.65
C ILE A 313 -0.69 -7.57 2.88
N ILE A 314 -1.69 -8.17 3.51
CA ILE A 314 -2.99 -7.54 3.77
C ILE A 314 -3.11 -7.21 5.25
N VAL A 315 -3.10 -5.92 5.56
CA VAL A 315 -3.11 -5.42 6.95
C VAL A 315 -4.51 -4.95 7.32
N THR A 316 -5.19 -5.66 8.21
CA THR A 316 -6.51 -5.25 8.70
C THR A 316 -6.37 -4.56 10.06
N THR A 317 -6.79 -3.29 10.14
CA THR A 317 -6.52 -2.46 11.34
C THR A 317 -7.68 -2.38 12.33
N LYS A 318 -8.82 -3.04 12.03
CA LYS A 318 -9.98 -3.09 12.92
C LYS A 318 -10.60 -4.47 12.96
N LYS A 319 -10.88 -4.97 14.16
CA LYS A 319 -11.51 -6.29 14.35
C LYS A 319 -12.89 -6.37 13.68
N SER A 320 -13.68 -5.31 13.81
CA SER A 320 -14.98 -5.21 13.15
C SER A 320 -14.93 -5.24 11.61
N HIS A 321 -13.75 -5.18 10.97
CA HIS A 321 -13.64 -5.39 9.52
C HIS A 321 -13.59 -6.87 9.15
N THR A 322 -12.88 -7.70 9.93
CA THR A 322 -12.76 -9.14 9.65
C THR A 322 -14.06 -9.91 9.93
N GLU A 323 -14.96 -9.32 10.73
CA GLU A 323 -16.24 -9.90 11.12
C GLU A 323 -17.38 -9.59 10.14
N ARG A 324 -17.11 -8.88 9.03
CA ARG A 324 -18.13 -8.47 8.07
C ARG A 324 -18.37 -9.54 7.01
N ASP A 325 -19.62 -9.65 6.58
CA ASP A 325 -20.01 -10.53 5.46
C ASP A 325 -19.33 -10.14 4.12
N ASP A 326 -18.87 -8.89 4.00
CA ASP A 326 -18.17 -8.36 2.82
C ASP A 326 -16.64 -8.36 2.96
N TYR A 327 -16.08 -8.94 4.02
CA TYR A 327 -14.63 -9.09 4.17
C TYR A 327 -14.09 -10.01 3.08
N PRO A 328 -13.01 -9.63 2.36
CA PRO A 328 -12.47 -10.47 1.30
C PRO A 328 -12.01 -11.81 1.86
N GLU A 329 -12.43 -12.91 1.21
CA GLU A 329 -11.77 -14.20 1.42
C GLU A 329 -10.30 -14.06 0.99
N LEU A 330 -9.38 -14.47 1.85
CA LEU A 330 -7.94 -14.51 1.57
C LEU A 330 -7.50 -15.99 1.56
N PRO A 331 -7.67 -16.72 0.44
CA PRO A 331 -7.37 -18.14 0.40
C PRO A 331 -5.88 -18.40 0.67
N ALA A 332 -5.62 -19.44 1.47
CA ALA A 332 -4.27 -19.94 1.65
C ALA A 332 -3.71 -20.46 0.32
N GLY A 333 -2.46 -20.16 0.02
CA GLY A 333 -1.79 -20.59 -1.23
C GLY A 333 -1.88 -19.62 -2.42
N GLU A 334 -2.58 -18.49 -2.28
CA GLU A 334 -2.65 -17.44 -3.31
C GLU A 334 -1.65 -16.27 -3.05
N GLY A 335 -0.55 -16.55 -2.34
CA GLY A 335 0.46 -15.54 -1.99
C GLY A 335 -0.05 -14.42 -1.08
N ASN A 336 -1.18 -14.60 -0.39
CA ASN A 336 -1.69 -13.63 0.59
C ASN A 336 -1.00 -13.85 1.95
N ILE A 337 -0.51 -12.77 2.55
CA ILE A 337 0.00 -12.75 3.92
C ILE A 337 -0.95 -11.88 4.74
N GLU A 338 -1.79 -12.50 5.57
CA GLU A 338 -2.77 -11.77 6.37
C GLU A 338 -2.16 -11.32 7.71
N MET A 339 -2.31 -10.03 8.02
CA MET A 339 -2.05 -9.46 9.33
C MET A 339 -3.38 -8.99 9.93
N SER A 340 -3.98 -9.84 10.77
CA SER A 340 -5.27 -9.58 11.40
C SER A 340 -5.13 -8.87 12.76
N PRO A 341 -6.06 -7.97 13.12
CA PRO A 341 -5.96 -7.17 14.33
C PRO A 341 -6.30 -7.98 15.59
N THR A 342 -5.62 -7.72 16.70
CA THR A 342 -5.92 -8.35 18.01
C THR A 342 -6.81 -7.49 18.91
N SER A 343 -7.09 -6.25 18.51
CA SER A 343 -7.88 -5.25 19.23
C SER A 343 -8.91 -4.56 18.31
N GLU A 344 -9.90 -3.88 18.90
CA GLU A 344 -10.95 -3.14 18.16
C GLU A 344 -10.38 -2.20 17.09
N ARG A 345 -9.31 -1.50 17.45
CA ARG A 345 -8.42 -0.77 16.55
C ARG A 345 -6.99 -1.19 16.87
N HIS A 346 -6.24 -1.54 15.84
CA HIS A 346 -4.90 -2.10 15.98
C HIS A 346 -3.93 -1.35 15.06
N THR A 347 -2.83 -0.89 15.64
CA THR A 347 -1.60 -0.53 14.89
C THR A 347 -0.61 -1.63 15.21
N PHE A 348 -0.02 -2.25 14.20
CA PHE A 348 0.94 -3.33 14.41
C PHE A 348 2.30 -2.74 14.82
N GLU A 349 2.79 -3.13 15.99
CA GLU A 349 4.12 -2.74 16.51
C GLU A 349 5.25 -3.62 15.94
N SER A 350 4.91 -4.69 15.22
CA SER A 350 5.83 -5.60 14.56
C SER A 350 5.21 -6.20 13.30
N LEU A 351 6.05 -6.53 12.33
CA LEU A 351 5.66 -7.35 11.19
C LEU A 351 5.44 -8.80 11.65
N SER A 352 4.50 -9.50 11.01
CA SER A 352 4.47 -10.96 11.12
C SER A 352 5.69 -11.56 10.43
N ILE A 353 6.22 -12.69 10.92
CA ILE A 353 7.39 -13.36 10.31
C ILE A 353 7.23 -13.54 8.78
N PRO A 354 6.08 -14.00 8.24
CA PRO A 354 5.93 -14.12 6.79
C PRO A 354 5.98 -12.77 6.05
N ALA A 355 5.50 -11.69 6.67
CA ALA A 355 5.54 -10.36 6.08
C ALA A 355 6.95 -9.76 6.08
N GLU A 356 7.70 -9.95 7.17
CA GLU A 356 9.11 -9.56 7.28
C GLU A 356 9.96 -10.26 6.22
N LEU A 357 9.87 -11.60 6.14
CA LEU A 357 10.59 -12.39 5.13
C LEU A 357 10.23 -11.99 3.70
N ALA A 358 8.94 -11.76 3.41
CA ALA A 358 8.53 -11.32 2.08
C ALA A 358 9.17 -9.97 1.71
N ILE A 359 9.25 -9.03 2.66
CA ILE A 359 9.88 -7.72 2.40
C ILE A 359 11.40 -7.87 2.22
N GLU A 360 12.09 -8.60 3.09
CA GLU A 360 13.54 -8.80 3.02
C GLU A 360 13.98 -9.53 1.75
N GLU A 361 13.17 -10.48 1.26
CA GLU A 361 13.43 -11.19 0.02
C GLU A 361 12.99 -10.40 -1.23
N SER A 362 12.25 -9.31 -1.07
CA SER A 362 11.83 -8.47 -2.18
C SER A 362 12.95 -7.56 -2.66
N ASN A 363 12.89 -7.15 -3.93
CA ASN A 363 13.69 -6.03 -4.45
C ASN A 363 12.80 -4.89 -4.99
N MET A 364 11.48 -5.05 -4.87
CA MET A 364 10.52 -4.03 -5.25
C MET A 364 9.28 -4.13 -4.35
N LEU A 365 9.00 -3.07 -3.59
CA LEU A 365 7.93 -3.03 -2.60
C LEU A 365 6.90 -1.96 -2.96
N PHE A 366 5.63 -2.35 -3.04
CA PHE A 366 4.50 -1.46 -3.27
C PHE A 366 3.66 -1.34 -2.00
N MET A 367 3.46 -0.13 -1.49
CA MET A 367 2.73 0.07 -0.22
C MET A 367 1.53 0.98 -0.42
N PHE A 368 0.35 0.53 0.01
CA PHE A 368 -0.88 1.29 -0.08
C PHE A 368 -1.66 1.23 1.23
N GLY A 369 -1.95 2.40 1.78
CA GLY A 369 -2.66 2.55 3.06
C GLY A 369 -2.58 3.98 3.56
N HIS A 370 -3.26 4.27 4.66
CA HIS A 370 -3.09 5.54 5.34
C HIS A 370 -1.70 5.62 5.93
N GLY A 371 -1.20 6.85 6.02
CA GLY A 371 0.05 7.13 6.69
C GLY A 371 -0.05 8.38 7.55
N THR A 372 0.77 8.38 8.59
CA THR A 372 1.08 9.50 9.48
C THR A 372 2.60 9.54 9.64
N THR A 373 3.14 10.50 10.37
CA THR A 373 4.60 10.58 10.61
C THR A 373 5.18 9.35 11.31
N ASN A 374 4.35 8.59 12.03
CA ASN A 374 4.73 7.44 12.85
C ASN A 374 4.11 6.10 12.41
N ARG A 375 3.33 6.06 11.32
CA ARG A 375 2.63 4.85 10.89
C ARG A 375 2.48 4.80 9.38
N ILE A 376 2.73 3.65 8.76
CA ILE A 376 2.51 3.39 7.34
C ILE A 376 1.69 2.10 7.17
N CYS A 377 0.63 2.15 6.37
CA CYS A 377 -0.22 0.98 6.06
C CYS A 377 -0.77 0.23 7.30
N GLY A 378 -1.04 0.96 8.39
CA GLY A 378 -1.53 0.36 9.64
C GLY A 378 -0.44 -0.23 10.55
N ILE A 379 0.83 -0.08 10.18
CA ILE A 379 2.00 -0.59 10.89
C ILE A 379 2.81 0.58 11.43
N ASP A 380 3.22 0.49 12.69
CA ASP A 380 4.11 1.46 13.33
C ASP A 380 5.47 1.48 12.60
N ILE A 381 6.09 2.64 12.46
CA ILE A 381 7.37 2.76 11.76
C ILE A 381 8.46 1.90 12.44
N ASP A 382 8.39 1.74 13.76
CA ASP A 382 9.34 0.90 14.51
C ASP A 382 9.31 -0.57 14.13
N ALA A 383 8.20 -1.05 13.59
CA ALA A 383 8.09 -2.42 13.12
C ALA A 383 9.05 -2.72 11.95
N PHE A 384 9.48 -1.69 11.21
CA PHE A 384 10.40 -1.81 10.07
C PHE A 384 11.87 -1.63 10.47
N ALA A 385 12.16 -1.34 11.74
CA ALA A 385 13.49 -0.91 12.15
C ALA A 385 14.60 -1.93 11.92
N LYS A 386 14.24 -3.22 11.87
CA LYS A 386 15.17 -4.32 11.63
C LYS A 386 14.97 -4.99 10.27
N THR A 387 13.99 -4.54 9.51
CA THR A 387 13.70 -5.10 8.19
C THR A 387 14.72 -4.57 7.20
N GLY A 388 15.43 -5.49 6.54
CA GLY A 388 16.33 -5.16 5.44
C GLY A 388 15.55 -4.77 4.19
N PHE A 389 16.02 -3.73 3.49
CA PHE A 389 15.51 -3.28 2.20
C PHE A 389 16.60 -3.32 1.13
N ASP A 390 17.60 -4.18 1.29
CA ASP A 390 18.84 -4.20 0.50
C ASP A 390 18.59 -4.16 -1.01
N ASP A 391 19.11 -3.11 -1.65
CA ASP A 391 18.96 -2.79 -3.07
C ASP A 391 17.50 -2.71 -3.55
N GLY A 392 16.58 -2.49 -2.61
CA GLY A 392 15.15 -2.46 -2.81
C GLY A 392 14.67 -1.11 -3.33
N ILE A 393 13.58 -1.17 -4.10
CA ILE A 393 12.88 0.02 -4.59
C ILE A 393 11.48 0.07 -4.03
N ILE A 394 11.16 1.19 -3.38
CA ILE A 394 9.92 1.32 -2.63
C ILE A 394 9.01 2.34 -3.31
N PHE A 395 7.81 1.89 -3.63
CA PHE A 395 6.73 2.69 -4.20
C PHE A 395 5.64 2.88 -3.14
N CYS A 396 5.76 3.95 -2.33
CA CYS A 396 4.92 4.15 -1.16
C CYS A 396 3.77 5.14 -1.41
N GLY A 397 2.56 4.60 -1.56
CA GLY A 397 1.31 5.35 -1.71
C GLY A 397 0.62 5.75 -0.41
N SER A 398 1.36 5.84 0.69
CA SER A 398 0.86 6.33 2.00
C SER A 398 1.19 7.80 2.23
N CYS A 399 0.29 8.52 2.91
CA CYS A 399 0.53 9.90 3.33
C CYS A 399 1.75 9.97 4.26
N MET A 400 2.48 11.09 4.23
CA MET A 400 3.62 11.36 5.11
C MET A 400 4.74 10.31 5.08
N SER A 401 4.78 9.43 4.08
CA SER A 401 5.81 8.39 3.94
C SER A 401 7.22 8.95 3.78
N ALA A 402 7.34 10.16 3.24
CA ALA A 402 8.59 10.91 3.12
C ALA A 402 8.53 12.25 3.87
N ALA A 403 7.73 12.34 4.94
CA ALA A 403 7.61 13.58 5.72
C ALA A 403 8.95 14.00 6.33
N PRO A 404 9.25 15.31 6.36
CA PRO A 404 10.42 15.82 7.04
C PRO A 404 10.27 15.71 8.57
N TYR A 405 11.37 15.90 9.30
CA TYR A 405 11.31 16.01 10.76
C TYR A 405 10.63 17.30 11.21
N ASP A 406 10.90 18.39 10.52
CA ASP A 406 10.27 19.69 10.73
C ASP A 406 9.59 20.14 9.43
N ALA A 407 8.32 20.53 9.52
CA ALA A 407 7.48 20.79 8.36
C ALA A 407 7.05 22.25 8.29
N ASP A 408 7.07 22.83 7.09
CA ASP A 408 6.70 24.24 6.89
C ASP A 408 5.17 24.45 6.93
N ARG A 409 4.40 23.41 6.56
CA ARG A 409 2.95 23.50 6.38
C ARG A 409 2.13 23.12 7.62
N VAL A 410 2.66 22.26 8.48
CA VAL A 410 1.95 21.72 9.66
C VAL A 410 2.89 21.66 10.84
N ASP A 411 2.40 22.00 12.03
CA ASP A 411 3.17 21.83 13.24
C ASP A 411 3.24 20.34 13.61
N LEU A 412 4.43 19.76 13.46
CA LEU A 412 4.71 18.37 13.83
C LEU A 412 5.27 18.25 15.25
N SER A 413 5.48 19.35 15.98
CA SER A 413 6.08 19.33 17.33
C SER A 413 5.24 18.58 18.36
N SER A 414 3.92 18.48 18.14
CA SER A 414 2.99 17.66 18.93
C SER A 414 3.04 16.17 18.58
N MET A 415 3.58 15.83 17.41
CA MET A 415 3.71 14.46 16.91
C MET A 415 5.11 13.89 17.16
N ARG A 416 5.75 14.28 18.28
CA ARG A 416 7.14 13.95 18.67
C ARG A 416 7.49 12.51 18.36
N ASP A 417 8.02 12.30 17.17
CA ASP A 417 8.56 11.06 16.69
C ASP A 417 9.89 11.43 16.03
N ASP A 418 10.95 10.81 16.53
CA ASP A 418 12.32 10.92 16.04
C ASP A 418 12.58 9.98 14.85
N LYS A 419 11.53 9.33 14.33
CA LYS A 419 11.63 8.40 13.20
C LYS A 419 10.75 8.82 12.04
N ARG A 420 11.18 8.44 10.83
CA ARG A 420 10.41 8.60 9.59
C ARG A 420 10.65 7.38 8.73
N PHE A 421 9.58 6.89 8.11
CA PHE A 421 9.62 5.64 7.34
C PHE A 421 10.63 5.71 6.20
N ALA A 422 10.64 6.82 5.45
CA ALA A 422 11.62 7.05 4.40
C ALA A 422 13.06 6.86 4.90
N PHE A 423 13.46 7.55 5.97
CA PHE A 423 14.85 7.47 6.45
C PHE A 423 15.17 6.08 7.00
N GLN A 424 14.21 5.43 7.67
CA GLN A 424 14.38 4.06 8.10
C GLN A 424 14.61 3.10 6.94
N ALA A 425 13.83 3.24 5.86
CA ALA A 425 13.97 2.40 4.68
C ALA A 425 15.29 2.64 3.96
N MET A 426 15.69 3.91 3.77
CA MET A 426 16.96 4.26 3.12
C MET A 426 18.16 3.80 3.96
N ASP A 427 18.13 3.98 5.29
CA ASP A 427 19.20 3.56 6.20
C ASP A 427 19.37 2.03 6.29
N ASN A 428 18.29 1.30 5.98
CA ASN A 428 18.22 -0.16 5.95
C ASN A 428 18.38 -0.73 4.53
N GLY A 429 18.97 0.02 3.61
CA GLY A 429 19.46 -0.50 2.33
C GLY A 429 18.55 -0.27 1.11
N ALA A 430 17.44 0.47 1.23
CA ALA A 430 16.70 0.88 0.05
C ALA A 430 17.53 1.85 -0.81
N VAL A 431 17.60 1.61 -2.12
CA VAL A 431 18.36 2.46 -3.05
C VAL A 431 17.50 3.56 -3.68
N ALA A 432 16.19 3.34 -3.72
CA ALA A 432 15.25 4.33 -4.20
C ALA A 432 13.89 4.20 -3.52
N MET A 433 13.24 5.33 -3.26
CA MET A 433 11.89 5.37 -2.75
C MET A 433 11.10 6.53 -3.35
N LEU A 434 9.93 6.24 -3.92
CA LEU A 434 8.91 7.25 -4.15
C LEU A 434 8.05 7.36 -2.89
N GLY A 435 8.01 8.56 -2.31
CA GLY A 435 7.15 8.87 -1.17
C GLY A 435 6.46 10.23 -1.30
N HIS A 436 5.80 10.65 -0.23
CA HIS A 436 5.10 11.93 -0.19
C HIS A 436 5.26 12.62 1.17
N MET A 437 5.62 13.91 1.18
CA MET A 437 5.83 14.68 2.42
C MET A 437 4.50 15.06 3.12
N GLY A 438 3.42 15.15 2.34
CA GLY A 438 2.07 15.54 2.78
C GLY A 438 1.00 14.46 2.64
N LEU A 439 -0.19 14.85 2.17
CA LEU A 439 -1.28 13.92 1.84
C LEU A 439 -1.07 13.27 0.47
N CYS A 440 -0.87 11.96 0.45
CA CYS A 440 -0.61 11.21 -0.78
C CYS A 440 -1.92 10.96 -1.57
N GLY A 441 -1.86 11.12 -2.89
CA GLY A 441 -2.91 10.69 -3.82
C GLY A 441 -2.92 9.17 -4.05
N GLY A 442 -1.84 8.48 -3.67
CA GLY A 442 -1.69 7.03 -3.70
C GLY A 442 -1.45 6.48 -5.11
N PHE A 443 -2.01 5.28 -5.36
CA PHE A 443 -1.85 4.50 -6.60
C PHE A 443 -1.86 5.30 -7.91
N PRO A 444 -2.76 6.27 -8.14
CA PRO A 444 -2.80 7.02 -9.41
C PRO A 444 -1.55 7.85 -9.73
N LYS A 445 -0.67 8.08 -8.75
CA LYS A 445 0.63 8.74 -8.92
C LYS A 445 1.79 7.76 -8.78
N VAL A 446 1.65 6.80 -7.88
CA VAL A 446 2.69 5.79 -7.61
C VAL A 446 2.85 4.80 -8.76
N PHE A 447 1.75 4.28 -9.29
CA PHE A 447 1.80 3.26 -10.34
C PHE A 447 2.43 3.77 -11.65
N PRO A 448 2.07 4.96 -12.18
CA PRO A 448 2.68 5.45 -13.43
C PRO A 448 4.21 5.58 -13.36
N MET A 449 4.76 6.04 -12.23
CA MET A 449 6.22 6.07 -12.06
C MET A 449 6.82 4.66 -12.01
N ALA A 450 6.19 3.73 -11.28
CA ALA A 450 6.66 2.35 -11.23
C ALA A 450 6.63 1.66 -12.60
N GLU A 451 5.61 1.94 -13.41
CA GLU A 451 5.52 1.44 -14.78
C GLU A 451 6.69 1.92 -15.65
N GLN A 452 7.09 3.19 -15.54
CA GLN A 452 8.27 3.70 -16.25
C GLN A 452 9.56 3.00 -15.81
N VAL A 453 9.77 2.85 -14.50
CA VAL A 453 10.93 2.14 -13.94
C VAL A 453 11.00 0.69 -14.43
N LEU A 454 9.86 -0.02 -14.41
CA LEU A 454 9.76 -1.39 -14.96
C LEU A 454 9.99 -1.44 -16.47
N ALA A 455 9.71 -0.34 -17.19
CA ALA A 455 9.99 -0.20 -18.60
C ALA A 455 11.47 0.15 -18.90
N GLY A 456 12.32 0.23 -17.89
CA GLY A 456 13.77 0.43 -18.01
C GLY A 456 14.22 1.89 -18.02
N THR A 457 13.37 2.84 -17.59
CA THR A 457 13.81 4.23 -17.42
C THR A 457 14.61 4.38 -16.13
N SER A 458 15.43 5.45 -16.04
CA SER A 458 16.02 5.80 -14.75
C SER A 458 14.92 6.23 -13.76
N THR A 459 15.23 6.18 -12.47
CA THR A 459 14.34 6.65 -11.40
C THR A 459 14.01 8.14 -11.56
N GLY A 460 15.01 8.96 -11.87
CA GLY A 460 14.86 10.41 -12.07
C GLY A 460 14.03 10.77 -13.30
N GLU A 461 14.17 10.03 -14.40
CA GLU A 461 13.34 10.21 -15.60
C GLU A 461 11.88 9.82 -15.31
N ALA A 462 11.66 8.66 -14.66
CA ALA A 462 10.33 8.24 -14.24
C ALA A 462 9.66 9.26 -13.30
N TYR A 463 10.44 9.82 -12.38
CA TYR A 463 9.99 10.85 -11.45
C TYR A 463 9.68 12.17 -12.15
N GLN A 464 10.52 12.62 -13.09
CA GLN A 464 10.27 13.82 -13.88
C GLN A 464 8.95 13.71 -14.65
N GLN A 465 8.72 12.61 -15.36
CA GLN A 465 7.47 12.43 -16.11
C GLN A 465 6.24 12.43 -15.20
N LEU A 466 6.35 11.84 -13.98
CA LEU A 466 5.29 11.94 -12.98
C LEU A 466 5.06 13.40 -12.57
N MET A 467 6.12 14.14 -12.23
CA MET A 467 6.00 15.51 -11.77
C MET A 467 5.49 16.45 -12.86
N ASN A 468 5.94 16.30 -14.10
CA ASN A 468 5.42 17.05 -15.25
C ASN A 468 3.92 16.80 -15.46
N SER A 469 3.46 15.56 -15.27
CA SER A 469 2.00 15.26 -15.32
C SER A 469 1.19 15.94 -14.21
N ILE A 470 1.84 16.33 -13.11
CA ILE A 470 1.22 17.03 -11.98
C ILE A 470 1.27 18.54 -12.18
N ILE A 471 2.41 19.05 -12.66
CA ILE A 471 2.65 20.45 -13.02
C ILE A 471 1.71 20.85 -14.14
N GLY A 472 1.79 20.18 -15.30
CA GLY A 472 1.03 20.52 -16.49
C GLY A 472 1.19 22.00 -16.84
N ASP A 473 0.07 22.71 -16.93
CA ASP A 473 0.00 24.14 -17.23
C ASP A 473 -0.03 25.05 -15.98
N LYS A 474 0.18 24.49 -14.78
CA LYS A 474 0.01 25.21 -13.52
C LYS A 474 1.33 25.76 -13.01
N ALA A 475 1.27 26.99 -12.48
CA ALA A 475 2.38 27.55 -11.73
C ALA A 475 2.62 26.77 -10.43
N ILE A 476 3.89 26.39 -10.20
CA ILE A 476 4.34 25.87 -8.92
C ILE A 476 4.23 27.00 -7.88
N PRO A 477 3.55 26.77 -6.73
CA PRO A 477 3.41 27.80 -5.70
C PRO A 477 4.75 28.26 -5.14
N ASP A 478 4.85 29.55 -4.78
CA ASP A 478 6.12 30.16 -4.38
C ASP A 478 6.77 29.51 -3.15
N TYR A 479 5.97 29.29 -2.10
CA TYR A 479 6.30 28.63 -0.84
C TYR A 479 5.05 28.63 0.07
N TYR A 480 5.02 27.76 1.07
CA TYR A 480 4.07 27.84 2.17
C TYR A 480 4.40 29.03 3.08
N ARG A 481 3.42 29.94 3.27
CA ARG A 481 3.56 31.11 4.15
C ARG A 481 3.23 30.81 5.62
N GLY A 482 3.03 29.53 5.94
CA GLY A 482 2.63 28.99 7.25
C GLY A 482 1.20 28.41 7.20
N HIS A 483 0.98 27.31 7.92
CA HIS A 483 -0.31 26.65 8.21
C HIS A 483 -1.45 26.73 7.17
N ASP A 484 -1.16 26.59 5.87
CA ASP A 484 -2.16 26.52 4.78
C ASP A 484 -3.04 25.24 4.82
N GLY A 485 -2.91 24.44 5.88
CA GLY A 485 -3.60 23.18 6.07
C GLY A 485 -3.09 22.05 5.16
N PRO A 486 -3.51 20.80 5.42
CA PRO A 486 -2.93 19.63 4.75
C PRO A 486 -3.39 19.45 3.29
N LYS A 487 -4.34 20.26 2.79
CA LYS A 487 -4.90 20.18 1.43
C LYS A 487 -4.60 21.42 0.58
N GLY A 488 -3.62 22.24 0.96
CA GLY A 488 -3.22 23.41 0.18
C GLY A 488 -2.82 23.06 -1.27
N PRO A 489 -2.87 24.01 -2.20
CA PRO A 489 -2.59 23.78 -3.62
C PRO A 489 -1.20 23.20 -3.89
N ALA A 490 -0.24 23.46 -3.00
CA ALA A 490 1.11 22.93 -3.09
C ALA A 490 1.23 21.42 -2.75
N ASN A 491 0.22 20.80 -2.10
CA ASN A 491 0.33 19.42 -1.66
C ASN A 491 0.54 18.43 -2.82
N ALA A 492 -0.03 18.71 -4.00
CA ALA A 492 0.13 17.84 -5.15
C ALA A 492 1.59 17.70 -5.61
N TYR A 493 2.42 18.70 -5.31
CA TYR A 493 3.84 18.75 -5.69
C TYR A 493 4.76 18.15 -4.64
N LEU A 494 4.25 17.51 -3.58
CA LEU A 494 5.06 17.01 -2.47
C LEU A 494 5.41 15.51 -2.60
N TYR A 495 5.32 14.96 -3.82
CA TYR A 495 5.95 13.68 -4.13
C TYR A 495 7.45 13.89 -4.18
N VAL A 496 8.22 12.93 -3.68
CA VAL A 496 9.68 12.97 -3.75
C VAL A 496 10.23 11.61 -4.12
N LEU A 497 11.21 11.62 -5.03
CA LEU A 497 12.10 10.49 -5.26
C LEU A 497 13.29 10.63 -4.31
N LEU A 498 13.43 9.71 -3.37
CA LEU A 498 14.65 9.52 -2.60
C LEU A 498 15.52 8.50 -3.34
N GLY A 499 16.83 8.74 -3.41
CA GLY A 499 17.79 7.95 -4.19
C GLY A 499 18.43 8.74 -5.34
N ASP A 500 19.45 8.14 -5.96
CA ASP A 500 20.13 8.69 -7.13
C ASP A 500 19.21 8.70 -8.35
N PRO A 501 18.98 9.87 -9.00
CA PRO A 501 18.10 9.97 -10.16
C PRO A 501 18.62 9.28 -11.44
N SER A 502 19.93 9.02 -11.51
CA SER A 502 20.54 8.31 -12.63
C SER A 502 20.44 6.79 -12.52
N LEU A 503 20.01 6.29 -11.36
CA LEU A 503 19.88 4.85 -11.12
C LEU A 503 18.85 4.27 -12.09
N MET A 504 19.24 3.22 -12.81
CA MET A 504 18.38 2.43 -13.69
C MET A 504 18.11 1.08 -13.02
N PRO A 505 16.95 0.89 -12.40
CA PRO A 505 16.71 -0.33 -11.62
C PRO A 505 16.62 -1.60 -12.44
N VAL A 506 16.01 -1.48 -13.62
CA VAL A 506 15.61 -2.60 -14.48
C VAL A 506 16.26 -2.41 -15.84
N LYS A 507 16.88 -3.47 -16.35
CA LYS A 507 17.39 -3.57 -17.72
C LYS A 507 16.30 -4.10 -18.63
N LYS A 508 16.42 -3.75 -19.90
CA LYS A 508 15.54 -4.20 -20.96
C LYS A 508 16.28 -5.09 -21.94
#